data_AF-A0A2S9JMP2-F1
#
_entry.id   AF-A0A2S9JMP2-F1
#
_cell.length_a   1.000
_cell.length_b   1.000
_cell.length_c   1.000
_cell.angle_alpha   90.00
_cell.angle_beta   90.00
_cell.angle_gamma   90.00
#
_symmetry.space_group_name_H-M   'P 1'
#
loop_
_entity.id
_entity.type
_entity.pdbx_description
1 polymer ?
#
loop_
_entity_poly.entity_id
_entity_poly.type
_entity_poly.pdbx_seq_one_letter_code
_entity_poly.pdbx_strand_id
1 'polypeptide(L)'
;MSLISLGMSKETVVKRIGKPNMVVMAQSTEEGPLEVYEYMPVDRNSYTETVERRPVWVYFLNGEVMEWGPGEDWQIDNALTKRMLERYREHKRNRR
;
A
#
# COMPACT_ATOMS: atom_id res chain seq x y z
N MET A 1 10.51 -5.33 -13.09
CA MET A 1 10.40 -6.06 -11.81
C MET A 1 9.69 -5.15 -10.81
N SER A 2 8.68 -5.64 -10.09
CA SER A 2 7.98 -4.84 -9.06
C SER A 2 8.88 -4.64 -7.84
N LEU A 3 8.99 -3.41 -7.33
CA LEU A 3 9.76 -3.09 -6.11
C LEU A 3 9.05 -3.55 -4.83
N ILE A 4 7.73 -3.79 -4.91
CA ILE A 4 6.85 -4.22 -3.82
C ILE A 4 6.38 -5.65 -4.07
N SER A 5 6.19 -6.41 -2.99
CA SER A 5 5.64 -7.76 -3.00
C SER A 5 4.73 -7.96 -1.78
N LEU A 6 3.74 -8.85 -1.92
CA LEU A 6 2.83 -9.20 -0.82
C LEU A 6 3.61 -9.76 0.38
N GLY A 7 3.22 -9.36 1.59
CA GLY A 7 3.85 -9.77 2.84
C GLY A 7 5.21 -9.12 3.13
N MET A 8 5.69 -8.20 2.28
CA MET A 8 6.90 -7.44 2.57
C MET A 8 6.67 -6.53 3.78
N SER A 9 7.67 -6.37 4.64
CA SER A 9 7.54 -5.47 5.79
C SER A 9 7.54 -4.00 5.34
N LYS A 10 6.86 -3.15 6.10
CA LYS A 10 6.81 -1.71 5.90
C LYS A 10 8.21 -1.09 5.85
N GLU A 11 9.10 -1.49 6.74
CA GLU A 11 10.49 -1.04 6.80
C GLU A 11 11.25 -1.44 5.53
N THR A 12 10.98 -2.63 5.00
CA THR A 12 11.60 -3.11 3.76
C THR A 12 11.13 -2.29 2.56
N VAL A 13 9.83 -1.96 2.49
CA VAL A 13 9.28 -1.08 1.45
C VAL A 13 9.93 0.29 1.53
N VAL A 14 9.98 0.90 2.72
CA VAL A 14 10.60 2.22 2.92
C VAL A 14 12.09 2.20 2.56
N LYS A 15 12.80 1.12 2.88
CA LYS A 15 14.22 0.96 2.52
C LYS A 15 14.44 0.83 1.01
N ARG A 16 13.52 0.20 0.28
CA ARG A 16 13.64 -0.04 -1.17
C ARG A 16 13.18 1.13 -2.01
N ILE A 17 12.10 1.80 -1.60
CA ILE A 17 11.40 2.82 -2.39
C ILE A 17 11.72 4.23 -1.88
N GLY A 18 12.09 4.35 -0.61
CA GLY A 18 12.27 5.62 0.08
C GLY A 18 11.10 5.91 1.02
N LYS A 19 11.13 7.11 1.62
CA LYS A 19 10.04 7.56 2.50
C LYS A 19 8.77 7.80 1.67
N PRO A 20 7.58 7.52 2.24
CA PRO A 20 6.33 7.86 1.57
C PRO A 20 6.20 9.37 1.43
N ASN A 21 5.42 9.81 0.44
CA ASN A 21 5.10 11.21 0.23
C ASN A 21 4.11 11.68 1.30
N MET A 22 3.13 10.83 1.64
CA MET A 22 2.24 11.03 2.77
C MET A 22 1.71 9.72 3.34
N VAL A 23 1.25 9.78 4.58
CA VAL A 23 0.43 8.74 5.19
C VAL A 23 -1.03 9.15 4.96
N VAL A 24 -1.71 8.44 4.08
CA VAL A 24 -3.12 8.69 3.70
C VAL A 24 -4.05 8.28 4.84
N MET A 25 -3.73 7.17 5.49
CA MET A 25 -4.48 6.65 6.62
C MET A 25 -3.56 5.91 7.60
N ALA A 26 -3.89 6.02 8.88
CA ALA A 26 -3.40 5.14 9.93
C ALA A 26 -4.52 4.93 10.94
N GLN A 27 -5.00 3.70 11.09
CA GLN A 27 -6.02 3.33 12.05
C GLN A 27 -5.69 2.02 12.75
N SER A 28 -6.08 1.89 14.01
CA SER A 28 -5.97 0.62 14.73
C SER A 28 -7.17 -0.27 14.38
N THR A 29 -6.90 -1.54 14.09
CA THR A 29 -7.94 -2.57 13.88
C THR A 29 -7.70 -3.75 14.80
N GLU A 30 -8.66 -4.67 14.89
CA GLU A 30 -8.54 -5.90 15.71
C GLU A 30 -7.32 -6.76 15.31
N GLU A 31 -6.94 -6.74 14.02
CA GLU A 31 -5.83 -7.54 13.48
C GLU A 31 -4.47 -6.83 13.57
N GLY A 32 -4.47 -5.55 13.98
CA GLY A 32 -3.29 -4.69 14.04
C GLY A 32 -3.49 -3.34 13.34
N PRO A 33 -2.46 -2.48 13.30
CA PRO A 33 -2.53 -1.20 12.62
C PRO A 33 -2.72 -1.38 11.10
N LEU A 34 -3.73 -0.73 10.54
CA LEU A 34 -3.95 -0.56 9.11
C LEU A 34 -3.41 0.82 8.71
N GLU A 35 -2.42 0.84 7.83
CA GLU A 35 -1.77 2.05 7.34
C GLU A 35 -1.80 2.08 5.82
N VAL A 36 -1.99 3.26 5.24
CA VAL A 36 -1.95 3.47 3.79
C VAL A 36 -0.96 4.56 3.48
N TYR A 37 0.12 4.19 2.78
CA TYR A 37 1.18 5.14 2.42
C TYR A 37 1.10 5.44 0.94
N GLU A 38 1.17 6.72 0.60
CA GLU A 38 1.24 7.17 -0.78
C GLU A 38 2.69 7.38 -1.22
N TYR A 39 2.99 6.86 -2.41
CA TYR A 39 4.22 7.10 -3.13
C TYR A 39 3.90 7.77 -4.46
N MET A 40 4.55 8.89 -4.77
CA MET A 40 4.56 9.49 -6.09
C MET A 40 5.81 9.02 -6.84
N PRO A 41 5.71 7.98 -7.69
CA PRO A 41 6.81 7.63 -8.57
C PRO A 41 7.09 8.80 -9.52
N VAL A 42 8.35 9.22 -9.58
CA VAL A 42 8.80 10.18 -10.58
C VAL A 42 9.18 9.38 -11.83
N ASP A 43 8.19 8.86 -12.55
CA ASP A 43 8.44 8.23 -13.83
C ASP A 43 8.56 9.32 -14.90
N ARG A 44 9.81 9.62 -15.29
CA ARG A 44 10.09 10.40 -16.49
C ARG A 44 9.95 9.47 -17.69
N ASN A 45 8.91 9.67 -18.49
CA ASN A 45 8.85 9.04 -19.80
C ASN A 45 9.94 9.64 -20.69
N SER A 46 10.95 8.85 -21.02
CA SER A 46 12.11 9.26 -21.83
C SER A 46 11.76 9.60 -23.28
N TYR A 47 10.54 9.27 -23.74
CA TYR A 47 10.11 9.45 -25.13
C TYR A 47 9.17 10.63 -25.36
N THR A 48 8.47 11.11 -24.33
CA THR A 48 7.40 12.11 -24.48
C THR A 48 7.56 13.36 -23.61
N GLU A 49 8.58 13.41 -22.75
CA GLU A 49 8.80 14.47 -21.72
C GLU A 49 7.61 14.70 -20.77
N THR A 50 6.52 13.93 -20.89
CA THR A 50 5.38 13.97 -19.98
C THR A 50 5.68 13.16 -18.73
N VAL A 51 5.59 13.82 -17.58
CA VAL A 51 5.71 13.20 -16.26
C VAL A 51 4.31 12.81 -15.81
N GLU A 52 3.94 11.54 -15.93
CA GLU A 52 2.71 11.04 -15.34
C GLU A 52 2.94 10.81 -13.83
N ARG A 53 2.51 11.77 -13.01
CA ARG A 53 2.52 11.63 -11.55
C ARG A 53 1.24 10.93 -11.10
N ARG A 54 1.19 9.60 -11.23
CA ARG A 54 0.09 8.82 -10.66
C ARG A 54 0.49 8.35 -9.27
N PRO A 55 -0.21 8.75 -8.19
CA PRO A 55 0.09 8.26 -6.86
C PRO A 55 -0.15 6.76 -6.80
N VAL A 56 0.77 6.05 -6.17
CA VAL A 56 0.67 4.63 -5.84
C VAL A 56 0.45 4.52 -4.35
N TRP A 57 -0.66 3.93 -3.94
CA TRP A 57 -0.95 3.66 -2.54
C TRP A 57 -0.51 2.25 -2.19
N VAL A 58 0.11 2.11 -1.02
CA VAL A 58 0.56 0.83 -0.46
C VAL A 58 -0.16 0.62 0.85
N TYR A 59 -0.92 -0.46 0.93
CA TYR A 59 -1.73 -0.83 2.08
C TYR A 59 -0.94 -1.79 2.96
N PHE A 60 -0.74 -1.40 4.21
CA PHE A 60 -0.08 -2.20 5.23
C PHE A 60 -1.07 -2.61 6.30
N LEU A 61 -1.07 -3.89 6.68
CA LEU A 61 -1.78 -4.36 7.85
C LEU A 61 -0.81 -5.07 8.77
N ASN A 62 -0.77 -4.64 10.03
CA ASN A 62 0.19 -5.12 11.02
C ASN A 62 1.65 -5.06 10.51
N GLY A 63 1.98 -3.99 9.79
CA GLY A 63 3.31 -3.75 9.23
C GLY A 63 3.67 -4.56 7.98
N GLU A 64 2.76 -5.34 7.41
CA GLU A 64 2.99 -6.15 6.20
C GLU A 64 2.19 -5.62 5.01
N VAL A 65 2.78 -5.66 3.80
CA VAL A 65 2.11 -5.27 2.56
C VAL A 65 0.96 -6.24 2.24
N MET A 66 -0.24 -5.68 2.12
CA MET A 66 -1.45 -6.40 1.73
C MET A 66 -1.82 -6.20 0.26
N GLU A 67 -1.65 -4.99 -0.25
CA GLU A 67 -1.99 -4.61 -1.61
C GLU A 67 -1.25 -3.31 -1.98
N TRP A 68 -1.09 -3.05 -3.28
CA TRP A 68 -0.65 -1.74 -3.78
C TRP A 68 -1.24 -1.49 -5.17
N GLY A 69 -1.50 -0.23 -5.49
CA GLY A 69 -2.14 0.15 -6.75
C GLY A 69 -2.26 1.66 -6.92
N PRO A 70 -2.88 2.14 -8.02
CA PRO A 70 -3.19 3.55 -8.16
C PRO A 70 -4.03 4.01 -6.97
N GLY A 71 -3.72 5.18 -6.42
CA GLY A 71 -4.58 5.83 -5.44
C GLY A 71 -5.90 6.18 -6.12
N GLU A 72 -6.92 5.34 -5.93
CA GLU A 72 -8.26 5.65 -6.38
C GLU A 72 -8.94 6.52 -5.30
N ASP A 73 -9.61 7.59 -5.71
CA ASP A 73 -10.23 8.65 -4.88
C ASP A 73 -11.36 8.18 -3.95
N TRP A 74 -11.60 6.88 -3.87
CA TRP A 74 -12.58 6.35 -2.94
C TRP A 74 -12.03 6.58 -1.54
N GLN A 75 -12.62 7.55 -0.87
CA GLN A 75 -12.50 7.73 0.58
C GLN A 75 -12.43 6.34 1.19
N ILE A 76 -11.37 6.06 1.95
CA ILE A 76 -11.17 4.76 2.58
C ILE A 76 -12.36 4.52 3.51
N ASP A 77 -13.40 3.93 2.92
CA ASP A 77 -14.68 3.71 3.55
C ASP A 77 -14.56 2.41 4.35
N ASN A 78 -15.47 2.23 5.30
CA ASN A 78 -15.56 1.01 6.10
C ASN A 78 -15.60 -0.26 5.23
N ALA A 79 -16.10 -0.18 3.99
CA ALA A 79 -16.07 -1.27 3.03
C ALA A 79 -14.64 -1.68 2.62
N LEU A 80 -13.71 -0.75 2.41
CA LEU A 80 -12.29 -1.08 2.15
C LEU A 80 -11.72 -1.88 3.30
N THR A 81 -11.90 -1.29 4.49
CA THR A 81 -11.26 -1.76 5.70
C THR A 81 -11.74 -3.17 6.00
N LYS A 82 -13.04 -3.43 5.88
CA LYS A 82 -13.61 -4.77 5.99
C LYS A 82 -13.00 -5.75 5.00
N ARG A 83 -12.97 -5.40 3.71
CA ARG A 83 -12.38 -6.26 2.66
C ARG A 83 -10.90 -6.57 2.93
N MET A 84 -10.13 -5.59 3.38
CA MET A 84 -8.71 -5.78 3.70
C MET A 84 -8.51 -6.72 4.89
N LEU A 85 -9.33 -6.56 5.93
CA LEU A 85 -9.30 -7.44 7.11
C LEU A 85 -9.72 -8.87 6.77
N GLU A 86 -10.76 -9.06 5.96
CA GLU A 86 -11.19 -10.38 5.48
C GLU A 86 -10.07 -11.08 4.71
N ARG A 87 -9.46 -10.39 3.74
CA ARG A 87 -8.33 -10.93 2.95
C ARG A 87 -7.13 -11.28 3.82
N TYR A 88 -6.84 -10.49 4.85
CA TYR A 88 -5.77 -10.81 5.79
C TYR A 88 -6.03 -12.09 6.58
N ARG A 89 -7.27 -12.25 7.09
CA ARG A 89 -7.69 -13.45 7.82
C ARG A 89 -7.58 -14.69 6.94
N GLU A 90 -8.02 -14.60 5.68
CA GLU A 90 -7.88 -15.68 4.70
C GLU A 90 -6.41 -16.03 4.44
N HIS A 91 -5.56 -15.03 4.21
CA HIS A 91 -4.14 -15.25 3.93
C HIS A 91 -3.43 -15.90 5.13
N LYS A 92 -3.74 -15.48 6.36
CA LYS A 92 -3.19 -16.13 7.57
C LYS A 92 -3.70 -17.56 7.74
N ARG A 93 -4.97 -17.81 7.47
CA ARG A 93 -5.55 -19.15 7.55
C ARG A 93 -4.87 -20.12 6.59
N ASN A 94 -4.58 -19.68 5.36
CA ASN A 94 -3.95 -20.52 4.34
C ASN A 94 -2.44 -20.73 4.53
N ARG A 95 -1.80 -20.00 5.46
CA ARG A 95 -0.37 -20.15 5.81
C ARG A 95 -0.13 -21.05 7.02
N ARG A 96 -1.18 -21.55 7.67
CA ARG A 96 -1.13 -22.55 8.74
C ARG A 96 -1.37 -23.95 8.18
#